data_AF-A0A4Z1EZK5-F1
#
_entry.id   AF-A0A4Z1EZK5-F1
#
_cell.length_a   1.000
_cell.length_b   1.000
_cell.length_c   1.000
_cell.angle_alpha   90.00
_cell.angle_beta   90.00
_cell.angle_gamma   90.00
#
_symmetry.space_group_name_H-M   'P 1'
#
loop_
_entity.id
_entity.type
_entity.pdbx_description
1 polymer ?
#
loop_
_entity_poly.entity_id
_entity_poly.type
_entity_poly.pdbx_seq_one_letter_code
_entity_poly.pdbx_strand_id
1 'polypeptide(L)'
;MPERKGLDDYFMHRYPPDYQLFEPFLKTPSPISSSSRIVPKNPDEIDELRKKTIAQNFKTAVWAKREQSEKSESQGPDADQSNKVAASKLSDLRGEAPEERKMKDLLEENMALKRKIAELLRENEELANQLRILNERLEERLEERVKGILEEVARREQTVLEDAQHWVQKNLTVNIRENAVREKDALQEAKSTTLLQREDKVREREEKVLRREEQVLEQEEKMAQLQKQLNGKASKLAKTERLVERFFKEMKLSLPKEEDLEPEL
;
A
#
# COMPACT_ATOMS: atom_id res chain seq x y z
N MET A 1 -2.91 -39.81 -7.64
CA MET A 1 -3.02 -39.34 -6.25
C MET A 1 -1.66 -38.81 -5.82
N PRO A 2 -1.50 -37.47 -5.73
CA PRO A 2 -0.51 -36.88 -4.84
C PRO A 2 -1.18 -35.93 -3.83
N GLU A 3 -0.58 -35.90 -2.65
CA GLU A 3 -1.10 -35.41 -1.38
C GLU A 3 -1.23 -33.88 -1.32
N ARG A 4 -2.33 -33.39 -0.75
CA ARG A 4 -2.54 -31.98 -0.39
C ARG A 4 -1.84 -31.71 0.94
N LYS A 5 -0.82 -30.85 0.94
CA LYS A 5 -0.27 -30.25 2.16
C LYS A 5 -1.18 -29.09 2.60
N GLY A 6 -1.60 -29.14 3.85
CA GLY A 6 -2.50 -28.19 4.49
C GLY A 6 -1.91 -26.79 4.58
N LEU A 7 -2.78 -25.80 4.40
CA LEU A 7 -2.49 -24.38 4.41
C LEU A 7 -3.18 -23.75 5.63
N ASP A 8 -2.93 -24.30 6.81
CA ASP A 8 -3.37 -23.73 8.08
C ASP A 8 -2.11 -23.45 8.89
N ASP A 9 -1.62 -22.20 8.84
CA ASP A 9 -0.77 -21.58 9.87
C ASP A 9 -0.37 -20.11 9.54
N TYR A 10 -1.29 -19.30 9.02
CA TYR A 10 -1.04 -17.86 8.83
C TYR A 10 -2.21 -17.00 9.34
N PHE A 11 -2.57 -17.16 10.61
CA PHE A 11 -3.44 -16.22 11.33
C PHE A 11 -2.97 -16.03 12.77
N MET A 12 -1.82 -15.38 12.99
CA MET A 12 -1.47 -14.85 14.32
C MET A 12 -0.61 -13.59 14.24
N HIS A 13 -1.18 -12.47 13.76
CA HIS A 13 -0.73 -11.14 14.16
C HIS A 13 -1.94 -10.24 14.45
N ARG A 14 -2.40 -10.30 15.71
CA ARG A 14 -3.18 -9.23 16.33
C ARG A 14 -2.20 -8.18 16.83
N TYR A 15 -1.93 -7.14 16.05
CA TYR A 15 -1.59 -5.78 16.54
C TYR A 15 -1.77 -4.81 15.36
N PRO A 16 -2.56 -3.74 15.49
CA PRO A 16 -2.66 -2.71 14.46
C PRO A 16 -1.40 -1.82 14.52
N PRO A 17 -0.77 -1.47 13.38
CA PRO A 17 0.30 -0.47 13.40
C PRO A 17 -0.29 0.93 13.64
N ASP A 18 0.31 1.64 14.58
CA ASP A 18 -0.06 2.98 15.03
C ASP A 18 -0.11 3.99 13.87
N TYR A 19 -1.29 4.56 13.65
CA TYR A 19 -1.50 5.75 12.83
C TYR A 19 -1.06 6.99 13.61
N GLN A 20 0.25 7.23 13.72
CA GLN A 20 0.80 8.51 14.26
C GLN A 20 2.02 9.04 13.48
N LEU A 21 2.17 8.69 12.21
CA LEU A 21 3.29 9.17 11.38
C LEU A 21 2.87 9.98 10.14
N PHE A 22 1.77 10.73 10.26
CA PHE A 22 1.51 11.84 9.34
C PHE A 22 1.22 13.12 10.12
N GLU A 23 1.90 14.18 9.68
CA GLU A 23 1.74 15.62 9.99
C GLU A 23 2.73 16.16 11.06
N PRO A 24 3.58 17.14 10.67
CA PRO A 24 3.08 18.38 10.08
C PRO A 24 3.84 18.84 8.84
N PHE A 25 3.19 18.78 7.67
CA PHE A 25 3.56 19.58 6.49
C PHE A 25 2.36 20.39 5.99
N LEU A 26 1.60 20.98 6.91
CA LEU A 26 0.68 22.07 6.61
C LEU A 26 1.12 23.33 7.35
N LYS A 27 2.03 24.08 6.72
CA LYS A 27 2.25 25.51 7.00
C LYS A 27 2.72 26.22 5.73
N THR A 28 1.76 26.82 5.03
CA THR A 28 1.98 27.95 4.11
C THR A 28 1.96 29.27 4.93
N PRO A 29 2.18 30.46 4.34
CA PRO A 29 3.39 30.93 3.70
C PRO A 29 3.86 32.31 4.25
N SER A 30 5.00 32.78 3.71
CA SER A 30 5.42 34.21 3.60
C SER A 30 6.35 34.75 4.71
N PRO A 31 7.03 35.89 4.48
CA PRO A 31 8.43 35.95 4.07
C PRO A 31 9.23 36.76 5.11
N ILE A 32 10.40 37.29 4.74
CA ILE A 32 11.29 38.21 5.48
C ILE A 32 12.43 37.46 6.19
N SER A 33 13.65 37.56 5.65
CA SER A 33 14.53 38.65 6.09
C SER A 33 15.90 38.53 5.44
N SER A 34 16.25 39.58 4.73
CA SER A 34 17.52 39.88 4.10
C SER A 34 18.72 39.66 5.03
N SER A 35 19.54 38.66 4.73
CA SER A 35 20.93 38.60 5.22
C SER A 35 21.83 39.17 4.14
N SER A 36 22.07 40.48 4.24
CA SER A 36 23.02 41.22 3.43
C SER A 36 24.44 40.79 3.78
N ARG A 37 24.92 39.69 3.19
CA ARG A 37 26.35 39.48 3.02
C ARG A 37 26.76 40.30 1.80
N ILE A 38 27.29 41.48 2.04
CA ILE A 38 27.89 42.33 0.99
C ILE A 38 29.14 41.59 0.50
N VAL A 39 28.95 40.75 -0.50
CA VAL A 39 30.02 40.27 -1.38
C VAL A 39 30.25 41.39 -2.39
N PRO A 40 31.43 42.00 -2.46
CA PRO A 40 31.73 43.01 -3.47
C PRO A 40 31.49 42.42 -4.86
N LYS A 41 30.63 43.09 -5.63
CA LYS A 41 30.06 42.56 -6.86
C LYS A 41 31.02 42.47 -8.05
N ASN A 42 32.26 42.96 -7.94
CA ASN A 42 33.30 42.77 -8.96
C ASN A 42 34.69 42.91 -8.30
N PRO A 43 35.47 41.83 -8.12
CA PRO A 43 36.87 41.96 -7.68
C PRO A 43 37.74 42.71 -8.71
N ASP A 44 37.37 42.65 -10.00
CA ASP A 44 38.18 43.19 -11.10
C ASP A 44 38.19 44.73 -11.17
N GLU A 45 37.11 45.40 -10.76
CA GLU A 45 37.05 46.87 -10.77
C GLU A 45 37.92 47.51 -9.67
N ILE A 46 38.08 46.83 -8.52
CA ILE A 46 38.92 47.30 -7.41
C ILE A 46 40.40 47.21 -7.80
N ASP A 47 40.79 46.16 -8.51
CA ASP A 47 42.16 45.99 -8.98
C ASP A 47 42.52 46.96 -10.13
N GLU A 48 41.59 47.26 -11.02
CA GLU A 48 41.77 48.30 -12.05
C GLU A 48 41.91 49.71 -11.44
N LEU A 49 41.08 50.06 -10.44
CA LEU A 49 41.19 51.33 -9.70
C LEU A 49 42.53 51.46 -8.97
N ARG A 50 43.02 50.38 -8.37
CA ARG A 50 44.34 50.35 -7.70
C ARG A 50 45.47 50.56 -8.69
N LYS A 51 45.46 49.86 -9.83
CA LYS A 51 46.46 50.06 -10.89
C LYS A 51 46.47 51.49 -11.42
N LYS A 52 45.29 52.08 -11.63
CA LYS A 52 45.16 53.47 -12.10
C LYS A 52 45.69 54.48 -11.07
N THR A 53 45.44 54.25 -9.79
CA THR A 53 45.94 55.09 -8.69
C THR A 53 47.47 55.01 -8.56
N ILE A 54 48.05 53.81 -8.68
CA ILE A 54 49.50 53.62 -8.64
C ILE A 54 50.18 54.32 -9.82
N ALA A 55 49.63 54.21 -11.03
CA ALA A 55 50.15 54.89 -12.21
C ALA A 55 50.08 56.43 -12.09
N GLN A 56 49.00 56.97 -11.52
CA GLN A 56 48.89 58.41 -11.26
C GLN A 56 49.90 58.89 -10.21
N ASN A 57 50.06 58.18 -9.11
CA ASN A 57 51.02 58.53 -8.06
C ASN A 57 52.46 58.52 -8.59
N PHE A 58 52.82 57.56 -9.44
CA PHE A 58 54.12 57.54 -10.10
C PHE A 58 54.31 58.76 -11.02
N LYS A 59 53.30 59.12 -11.81
CA LYS A 59 53.36 60.28 -12.71
C LYS A 59 53.53 61.59 -11.93
N THR A 60 52.82 61.75 -10.81
CA THR A 60 52.93 62.92 -9.92
C THR A 60 54.31 62.98 -9.26
N ALA A 61 54.86 61.85 -8.81
CA ALA A 61 56.19 61.79 -8.20
C ALA A 61 57.31 62.15 -9.20
N VAL A 62 57.20 61.70 -10.45
CA VAL A 62 58.15 62.07 -11.52
C VAL A 62 58.07 63.55 -11.85
N TRP A 63 56.86 64.11 -11.95
CA TRP A 63 56.68 65.56 -12.18
C TRP A 63 57.20 66.40 -11.01
N ALA A 64 56.95 66.01 -9.77
CA ALA A 64 57.47 66.68 -8.59
C ALA A 64 59.00 66.67 -8.55
N LYS A 65 59.65 65.54 -8.91
CA LYS A 65 61.12 65.48 -9.04
C LYS A 65 61.66 66.39 -10.14
N ARG A 66 60.98 66.46 -11.29
CA ARG A 66 61.37 67.35 -12.40
C ARG A 66 61.28 68.82 -12.00
N GLU A 67 60.21 69.19 -11.32
CA GLU A 67 60.00 70.55 -10.83
C GLU A 67 61.00 70.91 -9.73
N GLN A 68 61.42 69.93 -8.91
CA GLN A 68 62.51 70.11 -7.94
C GLN A 68 63.87 70.30 -8.63
N SER A 69 64.16 69.58 -9.73
CA SER A 69 65.38 69.81 -10.51
C SER A 69 65.39 71.19 -11.18
N GLU A 70 64.25 71.65 -11.70
CA GLU A 70 64.14 73.01 -12.28
C GLU A 70 64.30 74.11 -11.22
N LYS A 71 63.83 73.89 -9.98
CA LYS A 71 64.02 74.83 -8.86
C LYS A 71 65.44 74.81 -8.28
N SER A 72 66.20 73.73 -8.52
CA SER A 72 67.61 73.59 -8.10
C SER A 72 68.60 74.23 -9.08
N GLU A 73 68.13 74.71 -10.24
CA GLU A 73 68.94 75.23 -11.34
C GLU A 73 69.09 76.77 -11.33
N SER A 74 68.86 77.43 -10.17
CA SER A 74 68.96 78.90 -10.04
C SER A 74 70.01 79.42 -9.04
N GLN A 75 70.98 78.59 -8.65
CA GLN A 75 72.19 79.05 -7.98
C GLN A 75 73.43 78.42 -8.62
N GLY A 76 74.03 79.14 -9.58
CA GLY A 76 75.41 78.90 -10.00
C GLY A 76 76.39 79.20 -8.85
N PRO A 77 77.60 78.63 -8.94
CA PRO A 77 78.65 79.52 -9.41
C PRO A 77 79.40 78.96 -10.62
N ASP A 78 79.52 79.87 -11.58
CA ASP A 78 80.71 80.25 -12.33
C ASP A 78 81.84 79.25 -12.59
N ALA A 79 82.07 79.15 -13.89
CA ALA A 79 83.35 79.29 -14.57
C ALA A 79 84.33 78.10 -14.50
N ASP A 80 84.55 77.58 -15.72
CA ASP A 80 85.86 77.22 -16.23
C ASP A 80 86.68 76.28 -15.36
N GLN A 81 86.46 74.99 -15.58
CA GLN A 81 87.57 74.12 -15.97
C GLN A 81 87.07 72.75 -16.42
N SER A 82 87.80 72.21 -17.38
CA SER A 82 87.85 70.78 -17.69
C SER A 82 86.76 70.26 -18.64
N ASN A 83 86.88 70.75 -19.87
CA ASN A 83 86.62 70.03 -21.13
C ASN A 83 87.48 68.73 -21.27
N LYS A 84 87.80 68.08 -20.14
CA LYS A 84 88.62 66.85 -20.00
C LYS A 84 87.94 65.80 -19.12
N VAL A 85 86.77 66.10 -18.52
CA VAL A 85 85.91 65.13 -17.82
C VAL A 85 84.76 64.62 -18.70
N ALA A 86 84.47 65.29 -19.81
CA ALA A 86 83.47 64.84 -20.78
C ALA A 86 83.83 63.51 -21.48
N ALA A 87 85.12 63.14 -21.51
CA ALA A 87 85.57 61.84 -22.01
C ALA A 87 85.38 60.71 -20.98
N SER A 88 85.42 60.99 -19.68
CA SER A 88 85.23 59.97 -18.63
C SER A 88 83.76 59.62 -18.43
N LYS A 89 82.83 60.55 -18.67
CA LYS A 89 81.38 60.27 -18.68
C LYS A 89 80.89 59.57 -19.94
N LEU A 90 81.67 59.56 -21.03
CA LEU A 90 81.39 58.74 -22.21
C LEU A 90 81.79 57.27 -22.03
N SER A 91 82.72 56.97 -21.12
CA SER A 91 83.02 55.59 -20.73
C SER A 91 81.88 54.95 -19.91
N ASP A 92 81.13 55.73 -19.14
CA ASP A 92 79.95 55.24 -18.40
C ASP A 92 78.77 54.94 -19.34
N LEU A 93 78.60 55.70 -20.43
CA LEU A 93 77.57 55.46 -21.45
C LEU A 93 77.88 54.24 -22.36
N ARG A 94 79.15 53.80 -22.40
CA ARG A 94 79.53 52.57 -23.13
C ARG A 94 79.16 51.28 -22.36
N GLY A 95 78.60 51.42 -21.15
CA GLY A 95 78.09 50.34 -20.32
C GLY A 95 76.60 50.02 -20.49
N GLU A 96 75.82 50.84 -21.21
CA GLU A 96 74.35 50.63 -21.38
C GLU A 96 73.97 49.69 -22.54
N ALA A 97 74.90 49.43 -23.48
CA ALA A 97 74.70 48.48 -24.58
C ALA A 97 74.29 47.04 -24.18
N PRO A 98 74.78 46.45 -23.06
CA PRO A 98 74.27 45.17 -22.55
C PRO A 98 72.89 45.29 -21.89
N GLU A 99 72.45 46.45 -21.43
CA GLU A 99 71.13 46.65 -20.82
C GLU A 99 70.03 46.83 -21.88
N GLU A 100 70.31 47.54 -22.97
CA GLU A 100 69.38 47.67 -24.10
C GLU A 100 69.09 46.32 -24.79
N ARG A 101 70.10 45.44 -24.89
CA ARG A 101 69.91 44.07 -25.40
C ARG A 101 69.00 43.24 -24.49
N LYS A 102 69.21 43.29 -23.17
CA LYS A 102 68.34 42.62 -22.18
C LYS A 102 66.91 43.18 -22.21
N MET A 103 66.74 44.49 -22.38
CA MET A 103 65.44 45.13 -22.47
C MET A 103 64.68 44.70 -23.73
N LYS A 104 65.39 44.52 -24.85
CA LYS A 104 64.82 43.98 -26.09
C LYS A 104 64.39 42.51 -25.94
N ASP A 105 65.22 41.68 -25.32
CA ASP A 105 64.91 40.27 -25.07
C ASP A 105 63.69 40.13 -24.15
N LEU A 106 63.61 40.95 -23.09
CA LEU A 106 62.45 41.01 -22.18
C LEU A 106 61.17 41.47 -22.89
N LEU A 107 61.28 42.40 -23.85
CA LEU A 107 60.13 42.85 -24.63
C LEU A 107 59.61 41.76 -25.57
N GLU A 108 60.52 40.98 -26.18
CA GLU A 108 60.18 39.83 -27.01
C GLU A 108 59.51 38.71 -26.19
N GLU A 109 60.04 38.41 -25.01
CA GLU A 109 59.44 37.46 -24.05
C GLU A 109 58.06 37.92 -23.59
N ASN A 110 57.88 39.21 -23.29
CA ASN A 110 56.58 39.78 -22.91
C ASN A 110 55.55 39.66 -24.05
N MET A 111 55.96 39.89 -25.30
CA MET A 111 55.10 39.69 -26.46
C MET A 111 54.75 38.22 -26.68
N ALA A 112 55.68 37.29 -26.44
CA ALA A 112 55.42 35.85 -26.49
C ALA A 112 54.42 35.41 -25.40
N LEU A 113 54.59 35.91 -24.17
CA LEU A 113 53.65 35.66 -23.06
C LEU A 113 52.26 36.22 -23.36
N LYS A 114 52.16 37.42 -23.95
CA LYS A 114 50.86 37.98 -24.38
C LYS A 114 50.17 37.12 -25.42
N ARG A 115 50.91 36.57 -26.40
CA ARG A 115 50.35 35.62 -27.37
C ARG A 115 49.83 34.36 -26.68
N LYS A 116 50.61 33.81 -25.73
CA LYS A 116 50.20 32.63 -24.96
C LYS A 116 48.97 32.88 -24.10
N ILE A 117 48.86 34.06 -23.49
CA ILE A 117 47.66 34.46 -22.73
C ILE A 117 46.45 34.56 -23.67
N ALA A 118 46.59 35.18 -24.84
CA ALA A 118 45.50 35.28 -25.80
C ALA A 118 45.05 33.91 -26.32
N GLU A 119 46.00 32.99 -26.55
CA GLU A 119 45.71 31.62 -26.96
C GLU A 119 44.98 30.83 -25.86
N LEU A 120 45.45 30.91 -24.61
CA LEU A 120 44.77 30.31 -23.46
C LEU A 120 43.36 30.87 -23.24
N LEU A 121 43.14 32.17 -23.46
CA LEU A 121 41.80 32.75 -23.38
C LEU A 121 40.88 32.19 -24.47
N ARG A 122 41.40 32.02 -25.70
CA ARG A 122 40.65 31.40 -26.80
C ARG A 122 40.28 29.95 -26.49
N GLU A 123 41.22 29.17 -25.97
CA GLU A 123 40.98 27.78 -25.55
C GLU A 123 39.96 27.70 -24.41
N ASN A 124 40.03 28.61 -23.44
CA ASN A 124 39.09 28.66 -22.34
C ASN A 124 37.67 28.98 -22.81
N GLU A 125 37.52 29.89 -23.77
CA GLU A 125 36.22 30.20 -24.36
C GLU A 125 35.67 29.06 -25.23
N GLU A 126 36.54 28.33 -25.93
CA GLU A 126 36.16 27.12 -26.66
C GLU A 126 35.67 26.02 -25.70
N LEU A 127 36.37 25.79 -24.59
CA LEU A 127 35.96 24.85 -23.55
C LEU A 127 34.64 25.26 -22.88
N ALA A 128 34.45 26.54 -22.59
CA ALA A 128 33.20 27.05 -22.03
C ALA A 128 32.01 26.81 -22.98
N ASN A 129 32.21 27.02 -24.28
CA ASN A 129 31.20 26.71 -25.29
C ASN A 129 30.90 25.22 -25.40
N GLN A 130 31.92 24.36 -25.33
CA GLN A 130 31.73 22.90 -25.32
C GLN A 130 30.93 22.44 -24.10
N LEU A 131 31.26 22.96 -22.90
CA LEU A 131 30.52 22.65 -21.68
C LEU A 131 29.07 23.10 -21.76
N ARG A 132 28.80 24.29 -22.32
CA ARG A 132 27.43 24.78 -22.54
C ARG A 132 26.63 23.83 -23.42
N ILE A 133 27.18 23.45 -24.58
CA ILE A 133 26.52 22.53 -25.53
C ILE A 133 26.29 21.16 -24.88
N LEU A 134 27.25 20.67 -24.10
CA LEU A 134 27.14 19.38 -23.43
C LEU A 134 26.04 19.40 -22.35
N ASN A 135 25.94 20.49 -21.58
CA ASN A 135 24.89 20.66 -20.58
C ASN A 135 23.51 20.76 -21.24
N GLU A 136 23.35 21.55 -22.30
CA GLU A 136 22.09 21.66 -23.05
C GLU A 136 21.63 20.27 -23.54
N ARG A 137 22.53 19.49 -24.13
CA ARG A 137 22.23 18.11 -24.59
C ARG A 137 21.89 17.15 -23.45
N LEU A 138 22.51 17.34 -22.28
CA LEU A 138 22.25 16.51 -21.11
C LEU A 138 20.85 16.82 -20.55
N GLU A 139 20.50 18.10 -20.44
CA GLU A 139 19.19 18.57 -20.00
C GLU A 139 18.09 18.05 -20.92
N GLU A 140 18.23 18.22 -22.24
CA GLU A 140 17.28 17.70 -23.23
C GLU A 140 17.05 16.19 -23.08
N ARG A 141 18.12 15.40 -22.95
CA ARG A 141 18.01 13.94 -22.74
C ARG A 141 17.33 13.57 -21.43
N LEU A 142 17.58 14.34 -20.36
CA LEU A 142 16.94 14.12 -19.08
C LEU A 142 15.45 14.44 -19.15
N GLU A 143 15.07 15.55 -19.79
CA GLU A 143 13.67 15.92 -20.01
C GLU A 143 12.93 14.86 -20.82
N GLU A 144 13.50 14.40 -21.93
CA GLU A 144 12.92 13.32 -22.76
C GLU A 144 12.75 12.03 -21.95
N ARG A 145 13.76 11.65 -21.15
CA ARG A 145 13.71 10.44 -20.33
C ARG A 145 12.66 10.54 -19.23
N VAL A 146 12.59 11.67 -18.54
CA VAL A 146 11.59 11.92 -17.50
C VAL A 146 10.18 11.89 -18.10
N LYS A 147 9.99 12.55 -19.25
CA LYS A 147 8.72 12.52 -19.97
C LYS A 147 8.31 11.09 -20.34
N GLY A 148 9.22 10.29 -20.91
CA GLY A 148 8.95 8.89 -21.26
C GLY A 148 8.60 8.04 -20.04
N ILE A 149 9.26 8.24 -18.90
CA ILE A 149 8.94 7.55 -17.64
C ILE A 149 7.55 7.94 -17.15
N LEU A 150 7.19 9.23 -17.18
CA LEU A 150 5.87 9.70 -16.73
C LEU A 150 4.74 9.13 -17.59
N GLU A 151 4.91 9.10 -18.92
CA GLU A 151 3.93 8.51 -19.84
C GLU A 151 3.78 7.00 -19.60
N GLU A 152 4.89 6.29 -19.35
CA GLU A 152 4.88 4.87 -19.01
C GLU A 152 4.19 4.59 -17.67
N VAL A 153 4.46 5.40 -16.65
CA VAL A 153 3.81 5.31 -15.32
C VAL A 153 2.32 5.54 -15.46
N ALA A 154 1.90 6.60 -16.16
CA ALA A 154 0.49 6.91 -16.37
C ALA A 154 -0.25 5.75 -17.07
N ARG A 155 0.38 5.12 -18.08
CA ARG A 155 -0.20 3.96 -18.76
C ARG A 155 -0.37 2.78 -17.81
N ARG A 156 0.65 2.48 -17.00
CA ARG A 156 0.60 1.36 -16.03
C ARG A 156 -0.43 1.61 -14.94
N GLU A 157 -0.51 2.82 -14.42
CA GLU A 157 -1.52 3.21 -13.43
C GLU A 157 -2.93 3.02 -13.97
N GLN A 158 -3.16 3.40 -15.24
CA GLN A 158 -4.45 3.16 -15.89
C GLN A 158 -4.78 1.66 -15.98
N THR A 159 -3.84 0.82 -16.40
CA THR A 159 -4.04 -0.64 -16.43
C THR A 159 -4.33 -1.20 -15.05
N VAL A 160 -3.59 -0.77 -14.02
CA VAL A 160 -3.82 -1.19 -12.63
C VAL A 160 -5.21 -0.78 -12.14
N LEU A 161 -5.68 0.42 -12.50
CA LEU A 161 -7.03 0.88 -12.16
C LEU A 161 -8.11 0.03 -12.84
N GLU A 162 -7.94 -0.29 -14.12
CA GLU A 162 -8.86 -1.15 -14.88
C GLU A 162 -8.92 -2.57 -14.28
N ASP A 163 -7.76 -3.15 -13.97
CA ASP A 163 -7.66 -4.47 -13.32
C ASP A 163 -8.31 -4.48 -11.94
N ALA A 164 -8.09 -3.42 -11.14
CA ALA A 164 -8.70 -3.27 -9.84
C ALA A 164 -10.23 -3.19 -9.93
N GLN A 165 -10.76 -2.40 -10.88
CA GLN A 165 -12.21 -2.31 -11.11
C GLN A 165 -12.80 -3.67 -11.53
N HIS A 166 -12.15 -4.37 -12.45
CA HIS A 166 -12.57 -5.69 -12.88
C HIS A 166 -12.57 -6.69 -11.71
N TRP A 167 -11.55 -6.66 -10.85
CA TRP A 167 -11.47 -7.51 -9.66
C TRP A 167 -12.62 -7.22 -8.68
N VAL A 168 -12.93 -5.94 -8.43
CA VAL A 168 -14.06 -5.53 -7.58
C VAL A 168 -15.38 -6.05 -8.14
N GLN A 169 -15.62 -5.89 -9.45
CA GLN A 169 -16.84 -6.39 -10.10
C GLN A 169 -16.98 -7.91 -9.99
N LYS A 170 -15.88 -8.64 -10.20
CA LYS A 170 -15.85 -10.10 -10.05
C LYS A 170 -16.19 -10.51 -8.62
N ASN A 171 -15.60 -9.86 -7.63
CA ASN A 171 -15.88 -10.16 -6.22
C ASN A 171 -17.30 -9.83 -5.80
N LEU A 172 -17.86 -8.71 -6.28
CA LEU A 172 -19.27 -8.39 -6.05
C LEU A 172 -20.16 -9.49 -6.61
N THR A 173 -19.88 -9.94 -7.83
CA THR A 173 -20.63 -11.03 -8.48
C THR A 173 -20.54 -12.34 -7.69
N VAL A 174 -19.35 -12.69 -7.21
CA VAL A 174 -19.14 -13.87 -6.35
C VAL A 174 -19.92 -13.75 -5.05
N ASN A 175 -19.85 -12.59 -4.38
CA ASN A 175 -20.54 -12.35 -3.11
C ASN A 175 -22.07 -12.46 -3.25
N ILE A 176 -22.65 -11.91 -4.33
CA ILE A 176 -24.08 -12.04 -4.62
C ILE A 176 -24.48 -13.51 -4.78
N ARG A 177 -23.69 -14.29 -5.53
CA ARG A 177 -23.95 -15.73 -5.72
C ARG A 177 -23.83 -16.50 -4.41
N GLU A 178 -22.82 -16.19 -3.62
CA GLU A 178 -22.60 -16.82 -2.31
C GLU A 178 -23.76 -16.55 -1.35
N ASN A 179 -24.23 -15.29 -1.28
CA ASN A 179 -25.40 -14.95 -0.47
C ASN A 179 -26.65 -15.69 -0.94
N ALA A 180 -26.87 -15.81 -2.25
CA ALA A 180 -28.00 -16.55 -2.80
C ALA A 180 -27.94 -18.06 -2.45
N VAL A 181 -26.73 -18.64 -2.35
CA VAL A 181 -26.55 -20.02 -1.88
C VAL A 181 -26.89 -20.11 -0.39
N ARG A 182 -26.32 -19.22 0.44
CA ARG A 182 -26.60 -19.19 1.88
C ARG A 182 -28.08 -19.03 2.21
N GLU A 183 -28.80 -18.19 1.44
CA GLU A 183 -30.24 -18.00 1.62
C GLU A 183 -31.04 -19.28 1.28
N LYS A 184 -30.66 -20.00 0.21
CA LYS A 184 -31.27 -21.28 -0.13
C LYS A 184 -31.03 -22.34 0.94
N ASP A 185 -29.82 -22.41 1.47
CA ASP A 185 -29.47 -23.35 2.53
C ASP A 185 -30.27 -23.05 3.82
N ALA A 186 -30.36 -21.77 4.21
CA ALA A 186 -31.17 -21.34 5.34
C ALA A 186 -32.67 -21.69 5.16
N LEU A 187 -33.21 -21.51 3.95
CA LEU A 187 -34.59 -21.88 3.65
C LEU A 187 -34.80 -23.40 3.72
N GLN A 188 -33.83 -24.18 3.24
CA GLN A 188 -33.87 -25.64 3.33
C GLN A 188 -33.81 -26.10 4.79
N GLU A 189 -32.96 -25.50 5.62
CA GLU A 189 -32.87 -25.79 7.05
C GLU A 189 -34.19 -25.45 7.77
N ALA A 190 -34.80 -24.30 7.47
CA ALA A 190 -36.10 -23.91 8.01
C ALA A 190 -37.23 -24.90 7.62
N LYS A 191 -37.19 -25.44 6.38
CA LYS A 191 -38.14 -26.48 5.95
C LYS A 191 -37.90 -27.78 6.70
N SER A 192 -36.65 -28.22 6.83
CA SER A 192 -36.28 -29.44 7.53
C SER A 192 -36.68 -29.39 9.01
N THR A 193 -36.42 -28.28 9.69
CA THR A 193 -36.83 -28.08 11.10
C THR A 193 -38.34 -28.10 11.25
N THR A 194 -39.09 -27.48 10.32
CA THR A 194 -40.55 -27.54 10.33
C THR A 194 -41.09 -28.96 10.11
N LEU A 195 -40.45 -29.74 9.24
CA LEU A 195 -40.82 -31.15 9.01
C LEU A 195 -40.54 -31.99 10.25
N LEU A 196 -39.39 -31.82 10.89
CA LEU A 196 -39.04 -32.51 12.13
C LEU A 196 -40.08 -32.25 13.23
N GLN A 197 -40.50 -30.99 13.41
CA GLN A 197 -41.55 -30.64 14.37
C GLN A 197 -42.90 -31.31 14.07
N ARG A 198 -43.21 -31.53 12.79
CA ARG A 198 -44.44 -32.25 12.39
C ARG A 198 -44.30 -33.73 12.69
N GLU A 199 -43.15 -34.32 12.40
CA GLU A 199 -42.84 -35.72 12.70
C GLU A 199 -42.95 -35.99 14.21
N ASP A 200 -42.38 -35.12 15.05
CA ASP A 200 -42.48 -35.24 16.51
C ASP A 200 -43.94 -35.22 16.99
N LYS A 201 -44.78 -34.36 16.41
CA LYS A 201 -46.22 -34.31 16.72
C LYS A 201 -46.96 -35.55 16.26
N VAL A 202 -46.56 -36.15 15.14
CA VAL A 202 -47.15 -37.42 14.67
C VAL A 202 -46.75 -38.54 15.62
N ARG A 203 -45.48 -38.63 16.00
CA ARG A 203 -44.98 -39.61 16.96
C ARG A 203 -45.71 -39.51 18.30
N GLU A 204 -45.94 -38.30 18.82
CA GLU A 204 -46.71 -38.10 20.06
C GLU A 204 -48.15 -38.62 19.94
N ARG A 205 -48.77 -38.48 18.76
CA ARG A 205 -50.13 -39.01 18.50
C ARG A 205 -50.12 -40.53 18.40
N GLU A 206 -49.14 -41.10 17.72
CA GLU A 206 -48.96 -42.56 17.61
C GLU A 206 -48.77 -43.20 18.99
N GLU A 207 -47.94 -42.61 19.85
CA GLU A 207 -47.79 -43.07 21.24
C GLU A 207 -49.12 -43.05 22.01
N LYS A 208 -49.94 -42.01 21.83
CA LYS A 208 -51.28 -41.94 22.46
C LYS A 208 -52.23 -43.00 21.92
N VAL A 209 -52.16 -43.32 20.63
CA VAL A 209 -52.97 -44.38 20.02
C VAL A 209 -52.54 -45.74 20.57
N LEU A 210 -51.24 -46.04 20.60
CA LEU A 210 -50.71 -47.29 21.16
C LEU A 210 -51.15 -47.51 22.62
N ARG A 211 -51.10 -46.47 23.46
CA ARG A 211 -51.60 -46.56 24.85
C ARG A 211 -53.09 -46.89 24.93
N ARG A 212 -53.90 -46.37 24.00
CA ARG A 212 -55.34 -46.68 23.96
C ARG A 212 -55.58 -48.11 23.46
N GLU A 213 -54.82 -48.55 22.47
CA GLU A 213 -54.88 -49.93 21.96
C GLU A 213 -54.51 -50.93 23.04
N GLU A 214 -53.47 -50.68 23.84
CA GLU A 214 -53.14 -51.51 25.01
C GLU A 214 -54.31 -51.60 26.00
N GLN A 215 -54.96 -50.49 26.30
CA GLN A 215 -56.13 -50.48 27.20
C GLN A 215 -57.31 -51.28 26.63
N VAL A 216 -57.55 -51.19 25.32
CA VAL A 216 -58.60 -51.96 24.65
C VAL A 216 -58.27 -53.45 24.70
N LEU A 217 -57.04 -53.84 24.40
CA LEU A 217 -56.59 -55.23 24.49
C LEU A 217 -56.76 -55.80 25.91
N GLU A 218 -56.43 -55.01 26.94
CA GLU A 218 -56.62 -55.42 28.34
C GLU A 218 -58.11 -55.64 28.68
N GLN A 219 -59.00 -54.80 28.14
CA GLN A 219 -60.45 -54.95 28.33
C GLN A 219 -61.00 -56.15 27.57
N GLU A 220 -60.55 -56.37 26.33
CA GLU A 220 -60.93 -57.54 25.52
C GLU A 220 -60.50 -58.84 26.20
N GLU A 221 -59.31 -58.88 26.79
CA GLU A 221 -58.84 -60.05 27.54
C GLU A 221 -59.75 -60.33 28.75
N LYS A 222 -60.12 -59.30 29.51
CA LYS A 222 -61.08 -59.42 30.63
C LYS A 222 -62.43 -59.94 30.16
N MET A 223 -62.96 -59.43 29.04
CA MET A 223 -64.21 -59.92 28.46
C MET A 223 -64.11 -61.38 28.01
N ALA A 224 -63.01 -61.78 27.37
CA ALA A 224 -62.77 -63.16 26.95
C ALA A 224 -62.72 -64.11 28.16
N GLN A 225 -62.09 -63.68 29.26
CA GLN A 225 -62.07 -64.45 30.51
C GLN A 225 -63.49 -64.60 31.10
N LEU A 226 -64.28 -63.54 31.18
CA LEU A 226 -65.67 -63.60 31.63
C LEU A 226 -66.52 -64.53 30.76
N GLN A 227 -66.38 -64.44 29.43
CA GLN A 227 -67.10 -65.29 28.50
C GLN A 227 -66.74 -66.78 28.69
N LYS A 228 -65.47 -67.12 28.93
CA LYS A 228 -65.06 -68.49 29.30
C LYS A 228 -65.75 -68.96 30.58
N GLN A 229 -65.83 -68.12 31.61
CA GLN A 229 -66.53 -68.46 32.86
C GLN A 229 -68.04 -68.69 32.63
N LEU A 230 -68.67 -67.83 31.83
CA LEU A 230 -70.10 -67.90 31.50
C LEU A 230 -70.41 -69.18 30.72
N ASN A 231 -69.59 -69.52 29.71
CA ASN A 231 -69.68 -70.78 28.97
C ASN A 231 -69.51 -72.00 29.89
N GLY A 232 -68.58 -71.93 30.85
CA GLY A 232 -68.40 -72.98 31.86
C GLY A 232 -69.64 -73.17 32.75
N LYS A 233 -70.28 -72.09 33.19
CA LYS A 233 -71.55 -72.14 33.96
C LYS A 233 -72.70 -72.67 33.11
N ALA A 234 -72.84 -72.21 31.87
CA ALA A 234 -73.88 -72.69 30.94
C ALA A 234 -73.74 -74.19 30.68
N SER A 235 -72.52 -74.69 30.49
CA SER A 235 -72.27 -76.14 30.33
C SER A 235 -72.68 -76.94 31.57
N LYS A 236 -72.45 -76.42 32.78
CA LYS A 236 -72.91 -77.05 34.03
C LYS A 236 -74.43 -77.06 34.12
N LEU A 237 -75.09 -75.94 33.80
CA LEU A 237 -76.55 -75.83 33.78
C LEU A 237 -77.19 -76.81 32.78
N ALA A 238 -76.65 -76.92 31.57
CA ALA A 238 -77.13 -77.87 30.57
C ALA A 238 -76.98 -79.34 31.05
N LYS A 239 -75.92 -79.67 31.80
CA LYS A 239 -75.78 -81.00 32.41
C LYS A 239 -76.84 -81.24 33.48
N THR A 240 -77.12 -80.26 34.34
CA THR A 240 -78.17 -80.39 35.36
C THR A 240 -79.56 -80.48 34.74
N GLU A 241 -79.85 -79.71 33.69
CA GLU A 241 -81.10 -79.77 32.95
C GLU A 241 -81.32 -81.15 32.33
N ARG A 242 -80.31 -81.73 31.67
CA ARG A 242 -80.37 -83.10 31.15
C ARG A 242 -80.56 -84.17 32.24
N LEU A 243 -80.09 -83.93 33.46
CA LEU A 243 -80.33 -84.83 34.59
C LEU A 243 -81.77 -84.72 35.07
N VAL A 244 -82.28 -83.48 35.20
CA VAL A 244 -83.66 -83.19 35.58
C VAL A 244 -84.65 -83.73 34.55
N GLU A 245 -84.41 -83.52 33.25
CA GLU A 245 -85.24 -84.09 32.18
C GLU A 245 -85.26 -85.61 32.21
N ARG A 246 -84.10 -86.26 32.47
CA ARG A 246 -84.05 -87.72 32.64
C ARG A 246 -84.89 -88.16 33.82
N PHE A 247 -84.74 -87.51 34.96
CA PHE A 247 -85.53 -87.78 36.15
C PHE A 247 -87.03 -87.66 35.90
N PHE A 248 -87.48 -86.58 35.23
CA PHE A 248 -88.89 -86.40 34.89
C PHE A 248 -89.41 -87.39 33.83
N LYS A 249 -88.58 -87.78 32.85
CA LYS A 249 -88.94 -88.84 31.88
C LYS A 249 -89.11 -90.19 32.57
N GLU A 250 -88.20 -90.53 33.48
CA GLU A 250 -88.25 -91.76 34.28
C GLU A 250 -89.49 -91.76 35.18
N MET A 251 -89.80 -90.64 35.85
CA MET A 251 -91.04 -90.44 36.61
C MET A 251 -92.30 -90.63 35.75
N LYS A 252 -92.37 -90.01 34.55
CA LYS A 252 -93.51 -90.17 33.62
C LYS A 252 -93.69 -91.59 33.10
N LEU A 253 -92.60 -92.35 32.95
CA LEU A 253 -92.66 -93.76 32.55
C LEU A 253 -93.03 -94.68 33.72
N SER A 254 -92.77 -94.25 34.96
CA SER A 254 -93.15 -94.96 36.19
C SER A 254 -94.56 -94.63 36.71
N LEU A 255 -95.23 -93.63 36.13
CA LEU A 255 -96.65 -93.39 36.36
C LEU A 255 -97.45 -94.49 35.64
N PRO A 256 -98.31 -95.24 36.34
CA PRO A 256 -99.21 -96.20 35.70
C PRO A 256 -100.08 -95.44 34.71
N LYS A 257 -100.26 -95.99 33.50
CA LYS A 257 -101.32 -95.54 32.61
C LYS A 257 -102.63 -95.71 33.39
N GLU A 258 -103.32 -94.62 33.70
CA GLU A 258 -104.75 -94.71 34.01
C GLU A 258 -105.45 -95.25 32.77
N GLU A 259 -105.62 -96.57 32.75
CA GLU A 259 -106.77 -97.20 32.15
C GLU A 259 -107.99 -96.71 32.94
N ASP A 260 -108.66 -95.68 32.42
CA ASP A 260 -110.06 -95.43 32.72
C ASP A 260 -110.83 -95.72 31.44
N LEU A 261 -111.39 -96.93 31.33
CA LEU A 261 -112.74 -97.26 31.77
C LEU A 261 -113.77 -96.59 30.86
N GLU A 262 -114.27 -97.38 29.91
CA GLU A 262 -115.60 -97.20 29.35
C GLU A 262 -116.61 -97.03 30.51
N PRO A 263 -117.47 -96.01 30.49
CA PRO A 263 -118.76 -96.12 31.12
C PRO A 263 -119.73 -96.73 30.10
N GLU A 264 -120.24 -97.92 30.43
CA GLU A 264 -121.55 -98.35 29.95
C GLU A 264 -122.59 -97.27 30.25
N LEU A 265 -123.13 -96.64 29.19
CA LEU A 265 -124.56 -96.33 28.94
C LEU A 265 -124.71 -95.35 27.76
#